data_AF-A0A7L2ERI6-F1
#
_entry.id   AF-A0A7L2ERI6-F1
#
_cell.length_a   1.000
_cell.length_b   1.000
_cell.length_c   1.000
_cell.angle_alpha   90.00
_cell.angle_beta   90.00
_cell.angle_gamma   90.00
#
_symmetry.space_group_name_H-M   'P 1'
#
loop_
_entity.id
_entity.type
_entity.pdbx_description
1 polymer ?
#
loop_
_entity_poly.entity_id
_entity_poly.type
_entity_poly.pdbx_seq_one_letter_code
_entity_poly.pdbx_strand_id
1 'polypeptide(L)' 'SPVLASPEGRGPEGVAAQMLHGGGANANSANRWWDKTLQLVVGQDGTCGALYDPAVLDAAAVAEMLDHAL' A
#
# COMPACT_ATOMS: atom_id res chain seq x y z
N SER A 1 -16.07 0.82 -17.23
CA SER A 1 -16.56 0.07 -16.06
C SER A 1 -15.60 0.30 -14.90
N PRO A 2 -16.07 0.80 -13.75
CA PRO A 2 -15.26 0.72 -12.54
C PRO A 2 -15.22 -0.75 -12.11
N VAL A 3 -14.05 -1.22 -11.67
CA VAL A 3 -13.89 -2.57 -11.14
C VAL A 3 -14.71 -2.66 -9.85
N LEU A 4 -15.77 -3.48 -9.88
CA LEU A 4 -16.46 -3.95 -8.68
C LEU A 4 -15.41 -4.63 -7.80
N ALA A 5 -15.04 -3.97 -6.70
CA ALA A 5 -14.46 -4.70 -5.58
C ALA A 5 -15.53 -5.69 -5.10
N SER A 6 -15.16 -6.98 -5.03
CA SER A 6 -16.01 -7.99 -4.44
C SER A 6 -16.39 -7.56 -3.01
N PRO A 7 -17.62 -7.81 -2.53
CA PRO A 7 -18.08 -7.35 -1.22
C PRO A 7 -17.44 -8.07 -0.03
N GLU A 8 -16.51 -8.99 -0.27
CA GLU A 8 -15.90 -9.85 0.75
C GLU A 8 -14.39 -9.66 0.80
N GLY A 9 -13.90 -9.51 2.04
CA GLY A 9 -12.56 -9.10 2.38
C GLY A 9 -11.49 -9.83 1.57
N ARG A 10 -10.61 -9.02 0.98
CA ARG A 10 -9.42 -9.49 0.28
C ARG A 10 -8.58 -10.33 1.24
N GLY A 11 -8.38 -11.61 0.91
CA GLY A 11 -7.49 -12.48 1.68
C GLY A 11 -6.06 -11.90 1.79
N PRO A 12 -5.22 -12.45 2.68
CA PRO A 12 -3.89 -11.89 2.97
C PRO A 12 -3.02 -11.69 1.72
N GLU A 13 -3.12 -12.60 0.74
CA GLU A 13 -2.41 -12.49 -0.54
C GLU A 13 -2.80 -11.23 -1.33
N GLY A 14 -4.09 -10.87 -1.31
CA GLY A 14 -4.53 -9.68 -2.00
C GLY A 14 -4.09 -8.41 -1.27
N VAL A 15 -4.03 -8.41 0.07
CA VAL A 15 -3.50 -7.26 0.83
C VAL A 15 -2.02 -7.07 0.50
N ALA A 16 -1.25 -8.16 0.45
CA ALA A 16 0.15 -8.13 0.02
C ALA A 16 0.28 -7.61 -1.42
N ALA A 17 -0.54 -8.09 -2.37
CA ALA A 17 -0.54 -7.61 -3.75
C ALA A 17 -0.89 -6.11 -3.87
N GLN A 18 -1.82 -5.62 -3.04
CA GLN A 18 -2.19 -4.20 -2.97
C GLN A 18 -1.00 -3.34 -2.52
N MET A 19 -0.22 -3.82 -1.55
CA MET A 19 0.95 -3.12 -1.05
C MET A 19 2.12 -3.21 -2.02
N LEU A 20 2.48 -4.41 -2.49
CA LEU A 20 3.68 -4.62 -3.31
C LEU A 20 3.58 -3.98 -4.70
N HIS A 21 2.42 -4.06 -5.35
CA HIS A 21 2.29 -3.59 -6.75
C HIS A 21 0.95 -2.93 -7.08
N GLY A 22 0.00 -2.84 -6.14
CA GLY A 22 -1.30 -2.19 -6.36
C GLY A 22 -2.32 -2.99 -7.18
N GLY A 23 -2.05 -4.26 -7.51
CA GLY A 23 -3.02 -5.14 -8.18
C GLY A 23 -3.21 -4.96 -9.70
N GLY A 24 -2.39 -4.14 -10.36
CA GLY A 24 -2.41 -3.93 -11.81
C GLY A 24 -3.02 -2.60 -12.25
N ALA A 25 -2.90 -2.29 -13.55
CA ALA A 25 -3.34 -1.01 -14.13
C ALA A 25 -4.83 -0.72 -13.98
N ASN A 26 -5.68 -1.76 -13.89
CA ASN A 26 -7.12 -1.64 -13.65
C ASN A 26 -7.50 -1.60 -12.15
N ALA A 27 -6.51 -1.58 -11.26
CA ALA A 27 -6.68 -1.47 -9.82
C ALA A 27 -5.93 -0.22 -9.33
N ASN A 28 -5.01 -0.38 -8.37
CA ASN A 28 -4.36 0.73 -7.70
C ASN A 28 -2.90 0.97 -8.13
N SER A 29 -2.36 0.24 -9.12
CA SER A 29 -0.97 0.43 -9.57
C SER A 29 -0.70 1.82 -10.13
N ALA A 30 -1.71 2.45 -10.76
CA ALA A 30 -1.61 3.82 -11.27
C ALA A 30 -1.72 4.88 -10.16
N ASN A 31 -2.26 4.51 -9.00
CA ASN A 31 -2.33 5.37 -7.82
C ASN A 31 -1.08 5.20 -6.96
N ARG A 32 0.09 5.26 -7.59
CA ARG A 32 1.41 5.07 -6.98
C ARG A 32 2.40 6.07 -7.59
N TRP A 33 3.33 6.55 -6.79
CA TRP A 33 4.56 7.19 -7.28
C TRP A 33 5.74 6.37 -6.77
N TRP A 34 6.33 5.54 -7.63
CA TRP A 34 7.32 4.54 -7.24
C TRP A 34 8.68 5.12 -6.84
N ASP A 35 9.08 6.25 -7.42
CA ASP A 35 10.33 6.93 -7.07
C ASP A 35 10.25 7.71 -5.73
N LYS A 36 9.12 7.70 -5.04
CA LYS A 36 8.98 8.37 -3.75
C LYS A 36 9.49 7.47 -2.61
N THR A 37 10.39 8.00 -1.79
CA THR A 37 10.98 7.31 -0.63
C THR A 37 9.99 6.69 0.36
N LEU A 38 8.82 7.30 0.58
CA LEU A 38 7.79 6.81 1.51
C LEU A 38 6.42 7.09 0.89
N GLN A 39 5.55 6.09 0.91
CA GLN A 39 4.20 6.17 0.38
C GLN A 39 3.22 5.46 1.30
N LEU A 40 2.23 6.20 1.80
CA LEU A 40 1.14 5.65 2.61
C LEU A 40 0.01 5.16 1.70
N VAL A 41 -0.52 3.97 2.01
CA VAL A 41 -1.70 3.41 1.35
C VAL A 41 -2.84 3.39 2.35
N VAL A 42 -3.95 4.02 1.98
CA VAL A 42 -5.20 4.00 2.75
C VAL A 42 -6.32 3.58 1.80
N GLY A 43 -6.72 2.32 1.90
CA GLY A 43 -7.77 1.71 1.09
C GLY A 43 -9.17 1.97 1.66
N GLN A 44 -10.16 2.08 0.77
CA GLN A 44 -11.57 2.23 1.16
C GLN A 44 -12.14 0.98 1.85
N ASP A 45 -11.52 -0.18 1.62
CA ASP A 45 -11.84 -1.47 2.23
C ASP A 45 -11.15 -1.67 3.60
N GLY A 46 -10.48 -0.63 4.12
CA GLY A 46 -9.74 -0.69 5.37
C GLY A 46 -8.32 -1.26 5.24
N THR A 47 -7.90 -1.68 4.04
CA THR A 47 -6.50 -2.07 3.85
C THR A 47 -5.59 -0.84 3.95
N CYS A 48 -4.65 -0.85 4.89
CA CYS A 48 -3.68 0.23 5.06
C CYS A 48 -2.26 -0.32 5.17
N GLY A 49 -1.28 0.54 4.88
CA GLY A 49 0.13 0.19 4.98
C GLY A 49 1.02 1.30 4.44
N ALA A 50 2.32 1.03 4.44
CA ALA A 50 3.32 1.93 3.89
C ALA A 50 4.29 1.16 2.99
N LEU A 51 4.71 1.80 1.90
CA LEU A 51 5.87 1.39 1.11
C LEU A 51 7.00 2.38 1.36
N TYR A 52 8.24 1.90 1.36
CA TYR A 52 9.42 2.74 1.46
C TYR A 52 10.53 2.25 0.53
N ASP A 53 11.44 3.16 0.19
CA ASP A 53 12.68 2.84 -0.53
C ASP A 53 13.78 2.46 0.49
N PRO A 54 14.22 1.19 0.51
CA PRO A 54 15.26 0.73 1.42
C PRO A 54 16.64 1.31 1.11
N ALA A 55 16.84 1.97 -0.06
CA ALA A 55 18.08 2.69 -0.35
C ALA A 55 18.21 4.02 0.42
N VAL A 56 17.10 4.53 0.97
CA VAL A 56 17.05 5.84 1.65
C VAL A 56 16.63 5.72 3.12
N LEU A 57 15.71 4.80 3.46
CA LEU A 57 15.21 4.60 4.83
C LEU A 57 15.33 3.14 5.27
N ASP A 58 15.76 2.93 6.52
CA ASP A 58 15.72 1.62 7.17
C ASP A 58 14.34 1.31 7.75
N ALA A 59 14.01 0.03 7.86
CA ALA A 59 12.74 -0.46 8.39
C ALA A 59 12.46 0.04 9.82
N ALA A 60 13.50 0.16 10.66
CA ALA A 60 13.34 0.65 12.03
C ALA A 60 12.85 2.10 12.08
N ALA A 61 13.43 2.97 11.23
CA ALA A 61 13.02 4.37 11.14
C ALA A 61 11.58 4.50 10.62
N VAL A 62 11.19 3.67 9.62
CA VAL A 62 9.81 3.65 9.13
C VAL A 62 8.84 3.20 10.21
N ALA A 63 9.20 2.17 10.99
CA ALA A 63 8.35 1.68 12.08
C ALA A 63 8.14 2.77 13.17
N GLU A 64 9.19 3.49 13.55
CA GLU A 64 9.10 4.60 14.51
C GLU A 64 8.23 5.75 13.97
N MET A 65 8.39 6.11 12.69
CA MET A 65 7.55 7.13 12.05
C MET A 65 6.06 6.74 12.04
N LEU A 66 5.76 5.46 11.79
CA LEU A 66 4.39 4.96 11.79
C LEU A 66 3.82 4.91 13.22
N ASP A 67 4.59 4.44 14.20
CA ASP A 67 4.18 4.43 15.62
C ASP A 67 3.90 5.85 16.13
N HIS A 68 4.70 6.83 15.74
CA HIS A 68 4.46 8.23 16.08
C HIS A 68 3.18 8.81 15.45
N ALA A 69 2.79 8.32 14.27
CA ALA A 69 1.65 8.84 13.52
C ALA A 69 0.30 8.18 13.90
N LEU A 70 0.32 7.07 14.63
CA LEU A 70 -0.83 6.27 15.03
C LEU A 70 -1.25 6.54 16.48
#